data_AF-A0A945S9S6-F1
#
_entry.id   AF-A0A945S9S6-F1
#
_cell.length_a   1.000
_cell.length_b   1.000
_cell.length_c   1.000
_cell.angle_alpha   90.00
_cell.angle_beta   90.00
_cell.angle_gamma   90.00
#
_symmetry.space_group_name_H-M   'P 1'
#
loop_
_entity.id
_entity.type
_entity.pdbx_description
1 polymer ?
#
loop_
_entity_poly.entity_id
_entity_poly.type
_entity_poly.pdbx_seq_one_letter_code
_entity_poly.pdbx_strand_id
1 'polypeptide(L)'
;MKKKLLIGCVGFMAGAIALLIVGSLVLWRVAHRPPQKPLNTLDPQTLSSQDSIPEKGLHIAQARFGASGKWVDVTQELRAKVWRDRLSISASSTIAGDPCWGTKKQLWVEYSLDGNRLETQVEEGDMLHIPSSGVKYEGASPKSLEALLELAEGCPAEIGFFGKNLTTGQTVEFLPDQPVCLASIVKIFTLLEVMHQVDQGKIELSDSITLAYERKEVTCTIEEAADRMVGKSDNIATDALSARVGHDRINRLPEELRITGLSRTILPEPGVLEDVLDKRVYGKRILPLDNLLPQHGSARGVVRYFELLNSRELISERISDQVAGVFDKHPKPFAPGATPPHFASGGKGGSLSWKRPGRQQYNMTGWALLIRGQSTAVTFCFWSEWFPEDMTEGEKRDWCHAISDGIVNVLLTSGGRGSSQRLETDHTAP
;
A
#
# COMPACT_ATOMS: atom_id res chain seq x y z
N MET A 1 -38.17 58.89 40.49
CA MET A 1 -37.46 59.60 41.58
C MET A 1 -36.15 58.87 41.88
N LYS A 2 -35.06 59.64 41.99
CA LYS A 2 -33.68 59.19 42.26
C LYS A 2 -33.53 58.64 43.69
N LYS A 3 -32.69 57.61 43.90
CA LYS A 3 -31.44 57.68 44.71
C LYS A 3 -30.62 56.39 44.60
N LYS A 4 -29.30 56.59 44.41
CA LYS A 4 -28.18 55.64 44.37
C LYS A 4 -27.69 55.30 45.78
N LEU A 5 -27.01 54.15 45.96
CA LEU A 5 -25.60 53.92 46.42
C LEU A 5 -25.50 52.48 47.01
N LEU A 6 -24.85 51.48 46.39
CA LEU A 6 -23.42 51.11 46.21
C LEU A 6 -22.74 50.40 47.41
N ILE A 7 -22.06 49.28 47.07
CA ILE A 7 -20.86 48.61 47.67
C ILE A 7 -21.08 47.35 48.53
N GLY A 8 -20.42 46.24 48.13
CA GLY A 8 -19.84 45.26 49.07
C GLY A 8 -19.89 43.78 48.63
N CYS A 9 -18.80 43.26 48.04
CA CYS A 9 -18.56 41.85 47.72
C CYS A 9 -18.42 40.93 48.96
N VAL A 10 -18.69 39.62 48.81
CA VAL A 10 -17.78 38.45 49.03
C VAL A 10 -18.56 37.14 49.29
N GLY A 11 -18.11 36.04 48.65
CA GLY A 11 -18.30 34.63 49.07
C GLY A 11 -19.31 33.84 48.23
N PHE A 12 -18.97 33.07 47.18
CA PHE A 12 -18.05 31.93 47.09
C PHE A 12 -18.37 30.76 48.04
N MET A 13 -19.48 30.03 47.80
CA MET A 13 -19.68 28.63 48.23
C MET A 13 -20.87 28.01 47.50
N ALA A 14 -20.66 27.48 46.29
CA ALA A 14 -21.63 26.58 45.64
C ALA A 14 -20.97 25.58 44.66
N GLY A 15 -19.65 25.39 44.75
CA GLY A 15 -18.87 24.55 43.82
C GLY A 15 -18.19 23.33 44.44
N ALA A 16 -18.43 23.03 45.73
CA ALA A 16 -17.68 21.99 46.46
C ALA A 16 -18.46 20.69 46.75
N ILE A 17 -19.76 20.62 46.45
CA ILE A 17 -20.59 19.44 46.79
C ILE A 17 -20.81 18.51 45.59
N ALA A 18 -20.61 18.96 44.36
CA ALA A 18 -20.73 18.12 43.16
C ALA A 18 -19.47 17.27 42.85
N LEU A 19 -18.29 17.63 43.38
CA LEU A 19 -17.06 16.85 43.15
C LEU A 19 -16.85 15.68 44.13
N LEU A 20 -17.57 15.66 45.26
CA LEU A 20 -17.43 14.59 46.26
C LEU A 20 -18.28 13.35 45.97
N ILE A 21 -19.33 13.44 45.15
CA ILE A 21 -20.19 12.29 44.83
C ILE A 21 -19.65 11.47 43.64
N VAL A 22 -18.91 12.09 42.71
CA VAL A 22 -18.28 11.39 41.58
C VAL A 22 -16.98 10.67 42.01
N GLY A 23 -16.23 11.25 42.97
CA GLY A 23 -15.01 10.64 43.51
C GLY A 23 -15.23 9.34 44.30
N SER A 24 -16.37 9.22 45.00
CA SER A 24 -16.69 8.04 45.81
C SER A 24 -17.19 6.84 44.98
N LEU A 25 -17.79 7.07 43.80
CA LEU A 25 -18.23 5.98 42.91
C LEU A 25 -17.06 5.35 42.13
N VAL A 26 -16.00 6.12 41.85
CA VAL A 26 -14.77 5.63 41.21
C VAL A 26 -13.90 4.86 42.20
N LEU A 27 -13.86 5.25 43.47
CA LEU A 27 -13.14 4.52 44.52
C LEU A 27 -13.85 3.23 44.97
N TRP A 28 -15.19 3.15 44.92
CA TRP A 28 -15.92 1.93 45.27
C TRP A 28 -15.78 0.81 44.22
N ARG A 29 -15.65 1.14 42.92
CA ARG A 29 -15.37 0.17 41.84
C ARG A 29 -13.93 -0.35 41.81
N VAL A 30 -13.00 0.29 42.53
CA VAL A 30 -11.61 -0.17 42.66
C VAL A 30 -11.42 -1.10 43.89
N ALA A 31 -12.33 -1.07 44.86
CA ALA A 31 -12.17 -1.77 46.14
C ALA A 31 -12.79 -3.18 46.23
N HIS A 32 -13.55 -3.66 45.24
CA HIS A 32 -14.20 -4.99 45.29
C HIS A 32 -14.06 -5.78 43.98
N ARG A 33 -12.82 -5.93 43.49
CA ARG A 33 -12.52 -7.02 42.56
C ARG A 33 -12.57 -8.36 43.32
N PRO A 34 -13.25 -9.40 42.80
CA PRO A 34 -13.15 -10.72 43.40
C PRO A 34 -11.67 -11.15 43.44
N PRO A 35 -11.22 -11.87 44.48
CA PRO A 35 -9.83 -12.29 44.59
C PRO A 35 -9.47 -13.08 43.34
N GLN A 36 -8.49 -12.58 42.59
CA GLN A 36 -7.83 -13.39 41.57
C GLN A 36 -7.24 -14.60 42.31
N LYS A 37 -7.62 -15.81 41.86
CA LYS A 37 -6.91 -17.02 42.26
C LYS A 37 -5.41 -16.74 42.10
N PRO A 38 -4.57 -17.08 43.09
CA PRO A 38 -3.14 -16.99 42.90
C PRO A 38 -2.79 -17.70 41.59
N LEU A 39 -2.07 -17.00 40.72
CA LEU A 39 -1.48 -17.61 39.54
C LEU A 39 -0.72 -18.83 40.06
N ASN A 40 -1.15 -20.03 39.66
CA ASN A 40 -0.46 -21.26 40.01
C ASN A 40 1.03 -21.02 39.79
N THR A 41 1.83 -21.23 40.83
CA THR A 41 3.25 -21.50 40.69
C THR A 41 3.38 -22.55 39.60
N LEU A 42 3.90 -22.13 38.44
CA LEU A 42 4.22 -23.04 37.36
C LEU A 42 5.18 -24.07 37.92
N ASP A 43 4.73 -25.31 37.92
CA ASP A 43 5.55 -26.47 38.22
C ASP A 43 6.72 -26.49 37.22
N PRO A 44 8.00 -26.51 37.65
CA PRO A 44 9.14 -26.41 36.75
C PRO A 44 9.32 -27.59 35.77
N GLN A 45 8.38 -28.55 35.74
CA GLN A 45 8.45 -29.75 34.90
C GLN A 45 7.40 -29.83 33.77
N THR A 46 6.76 -28.72 33.40
CA THR A 46 5.83 -28.69 32.24
C THR A 46 6.34 -27.96 31.00
N LEU A 47 7.66 -27.73 30.89
CA LEU A 47 8.32 -27.32 29.65
C LEU A 47 8.93 -28.53 28.94
N SER A 48 8.08 -29.40 28.40
CA SER A 48 8.48 -30.27 27.30
C SER A 48 7.28 -30.66 26.45
N SER A 49 7.14 -30.05 25.28
CA SER A 49 6.80 -30.69 24.00
C SER A 49 6.19 -29.69 23.02
N GLN A 50 7.03 -29.20 22.11
CA GLN A 50 6.74 -29.00 20.68
C GLN A 50 5.48 -28.20 20.33
N ASP A 51 5.64 -26.88 20.14
CA ASP A 51 4.95 -26.22 19.02
C ASP A 51 5.36 -26.99 17.76
N SER A 52 4.42 -27.74 17.17
CA SER A 52 4.69 -28.49 15.94
C SER A 52 5.10 -27.48 14.86
N ILE A 53 6.35 -27.58 14.42
CA ILE A 53 6.84 -26.79 13.30
C ILE A 53 5.96 -27.11 12.08
N PRO A 54 5.35 -26.11 11.42
CA PRO A 54 4.59 -26.36 10.20
C PRO A 54 5.45 -27.08 9.16
N GLU A 55 4.90 -28.13 8.54
CA GLU A 55 5.61 -28.90 7.49
C GLU A 55 5.90 -28.06 6.23
N LYS A 56 5.20 -26.93 6.05
CA LYS A 56 5.35 -26.01 4.90
C LYS A 56 5.48 -24.58 5.35
N GLY A 57 6.23 -23.80 4.57
CA GLY A 57 6.39 -22.37 4.76
C GLY A 57 7.49 -21.97 5.75
N LEU A 58 7.67 -20.66 5.91
CA LEU A 58 8.66 -20.08 6.81
C LEU A 58 8.08 -19.92 8.21
N HIS A 59 8.72 -20.54 9.19
CA HIS A 59 8.40 -20.35 10.60
C HIS A 59 9.65 -20.00 11.39
N ILE A 60 9.66 -18.84 12.02
CA ILE A 60 10.75 -18.41 12.91
C ILE A 60 10.62 -19.16 14.23
N ALA A 61 11.56 -20.05 14.53
CA ALA A 61 11.55 -20.83 15.76
C ALA A 61 12.05 -19.99 16.94
N GLN A 62 13.17 -19.30 16.76
CA GLN A 62 13.77 -18.42 17.76
C GLN A 62 14.56 -17.30 17.07
N ALA A 63 14.53 -16.11 17.62
CA ALA A 63 15.42 -15.03 17.20
C ALA A 63 15.92 -14.20 18.38
N ARG A 64 17.18 -13.78 18.31
CA ARG A 64 17.81 -12.94 19.34
C ARG A 64 18.70 -11.87 18.71
N PHE A 65 18.69 -10.68 19.29
CA PHE A 65 19.55 -9.56 18.90
C PHE A 65 20.44 -9.16 20.06
N GLY A 66 21.75 -9.09 19.86
CA GLY A 66 22.68 -8.80 20.95
C GLY A 66 24.14 -9.07 20.66
N ALA A 67 24.96 -8.93 21.70
CA ALA A 67 26.39 -9.22 21.70
C ALA A 67 26.86 -9.56 23.12
N SER A 68 28.00 -10.25 23.22
CA SER A 68 28.75 -10.41 24.48
C SER A 68 27.89 -10.88 25.67
N GLY A 69 27.00 -11.85 25.43
CA GLY A 69 26.12 -12.43 26.45
C GLY A 69 24.90 -11.59 26.83
N LYS A 70 24.73 -10.39 26.26
CA LYS A 70 23.53 -9.57 26.41
C LYS A 70 22.67 -9.70 25.16
N TRP A 71 21.57 -10.45 25.29
CA TRP A 71 20.67 -10.78 24.21
C TRP A 71 19.24 -10.35 24.53
N VAL A 72 18.54 -9.84 23.53
CA VAL A 72 17.10 -9.56 23.56
C VAL A 72 16.42 -10.55 22.64
N ASP A 73 15.37 -11.21 23.13
CA ASP A 73 14.50 -12.05 22.31
C ASP A 73 13.69 -11.15 21.36
N VAL A 74 13.80 -11.43 20.06
CA VAL A 74 13.12 -10.70 18.98
C VAL A 74 12.25 -11.62 18.13
N THR A 75 11.90 -12.79 18.67
CA THR A 75 11.19 -13.85 17.93
C THR A 75 9.84 -13.37 17.42
N GLN A 76 9.06 -12.66 18.25
CA GLN A 76 7.71 -12.24 17.88
C GLN A 76 7.72 -11.11 16.85
N GLU A 77 8.70 -10.21 16.94
CA GLU A 77 8.95 -9.10 16.03
C GLU A 77 9.29 -9.60 14.63
N LEU A 78 10.13 -10.64 14.53
CA LEU A 78 10.43 -11.29 13.26
C LEU A 78 9.24 -12.08 12.72
N ARG A 79 8.52 -12.85 13.56
CA ARG A 79 7.30 -13.56 13.15
C ARG A 79 6.25 -12.62 12.57
N ALA A 80 6.04 -11.46 13.19
CA ALA A 80 5.11 -10.44 12.70
C ALA A 80 5.49 -9.83 11.34
N LYS A 81 6.74 -10.03 10.89
CA LYS A 81 7.28 -9.55 9.62
C LYS A 81 7.40 -10.61 8.55
N VAL A 82 7.15 -11.89 8.89
CA VAL A 82 7.07 -12.95 7.88
C VAL A 82 5.88 -12.68 6.96
N TRP A 83 6.14 -12.70 5.66
CA TRP A 83 5.15 -12.53 4.62
C TRP A 83 5.34 -13.56 3.53
N ARG A 84 4.31 -14.39 3.29
CA ARG A 84 4.31 -15.44 2.26
C ARG A 84 5.63 -16.22 2.24
N ASP A 85 5.98 -16.76 3.40
CA ASP A 85 7.17 -17.58 3.61
C ASP A 85 8.51 -16.86 3.39
N ARG A 86 8.51 -15.53 3.51
CA ARG A 86 9.70 -14.68 3.39
C ARG A 86 9.86 -13.73 4.56
N LEU A 87 11.10 -13.37 4.88
CA LEU A 87 11.47 -12.34 5.83
C LEU A 87 12.58 -11.48 5.21
N SER A 88 12.42 -10.16 5.25
CA SER A 88 13.47 -9.20 4.91
C SER A 88 13.52 -8.14 6.00
N ILE A 89 14.63 -8.07 6.73
CA ILE A 89 14.75 -7.18 7.89
C ILE A 89 16.18 -6.69 8.08
N SER A 90 16.35 -5.41 8.38
CA SER A 90 17.63 -4.85 8.83
C SER A 90 17.91 -5.26 10.27
N ALA A 91 19.07 -5.84 10.52
CA ALA A 91 19.56 -6.11 11.87
C ALA A 91 19.91 -4.79 12.56
N SER A 92 19.00 -4.27 13.37
CA SER A 92 19.18 -2.98 14.02
C SER A 92 18.54 -2.95 15.41
N SER A 93 19.02 -2.02 16.23
CA SER A 93 18.44 -1.71 17.54
C SER A 93 16.99 -1.22 17.47
N THR A 94 16.45 -0.94 16.28
CA THR A 94 15.03 -0.58 16.10
C THR A 94 14.08 -1.76 16.24
N ILE A 95 14.58 -3.00 16.26
CA ILE A 95 13.78 -4.21 16.46
C ILE A 95 13.26 -4.26 17.90
N ALA A 96 14.14 -4.12 18.90
CA ALA A 96 13.77 -4.22 20.32
C ALA A 96 14.70 -3.43 21.29
N GLY A 97 15.45 -2.44 20.80
CA GLY A 97 16.38 -1.62 21.58
C GLY A 97 17.85 -2.01 21.46
N ASP A 98 18.73 -1.28 22.15
CA ASP A 98 20.17 -1.55 22.21
C ASP A 98 20.53 -2.32 23.50
N PRO A 99 20.83 -3.64 23.42
CA PRO A 99 21.20 -4.43 24.59
C PRO A 99 22.64 -4.22 25.09
N CYS A 100 23.52 -3.67 24.25
CA CYS A 100 24.94 -3.52 24.56
C CYS A 100 25.53 -2.28 23.88
N TRP A 101 25.37 -1.14 24.53
CA TRP A 101 25.83 0.15 24.03
C TRP A 101 27.34 0.13 23.69
N GLY A 102 27.70 0.67 22.54
CA GLY A 102 29.09 0.76 22.06
C GLY A 102 29.69 -0.53 21.50
N THR A 103 28.95 -1.64 21.45
CA THR A 103 29.38 -2.91 20.83
C THR A 103 28.51 -3.22 19.62
N LYS A 104 29.11 -3.68 18.50
CA LYS A 104 28.36 -4.12 17.32
C LYS A 104 27.61 -5.43 17.64
N LYS A 105 26.32 -5.48 17.36
CA LYS A 105 25.45 -6.64 17.68
C LYS A 105 25.32 -7.57 16.51
N GLN A 106 24.70 -8.71 16.76
CA GLN A 106 24.31 -9.68 15.76
C GLN A 106 22.82 -9.99 15.92
N LEU A 107 22.14 -10.18 14.79
CA LEU A 107 20.83 -10.82 14.73
C LEU A 107 21.05 -12.29 14.40
N TRP A 108 20.61 -13.16 15.30
CA TRP A 108 20.68 -14.61 15.14
C TRP A 108 19.26 -15.17 15.07
N VAL A 109 19.01 -16.07 14.11
CA VAL A 109 17.67 -16.59 13.80
C VAL A 109 17.74 -18.09 13.53
N GLU A 110 17.01 -18.86 14.32
CA GLU A 110 16.61 -20.22 14.02
C GLU A 110 15.21 -20.21 13.40
N TYR A 111 15.06 -20.92 12.28
CA TYR A 111 13.80 -21.01 11.55
C TYR A 111 13.65 -22.37 10.90
N SER A 112 12.43 -22.66 10.45
CA SER A 112 12.17 -23.76 9.52
C SER A 112 11.65 -23.20 8.22
N LEU A 113 12.12 -23.76 7.10
CA LEU A 113 11.57 -23.50 5.78
C LEU A 113 11.20 -24.84 5.15
N ASP A 114 9.91 -25.05 4.90
CA ASP A 114 9.36 -26.30 4.35
C ASP A 114 9.83 -27.54 5.14
N GLY A 115 9.67 -27.46 6.47
CA GLY A 115 10.07 -28.52 7.41
C GLY A 115 11.57 -28.60 7.70
N ASN A 116 12.43 -27.93 6.93
CA ASN A 116 13.88 -27.94 7.13
C ASN A 116 14.29 -26.91 8.16
N ARG A 117 14.84 -27.35 9.30
CA ARG A 117 15.40 -26.46 10.33
C ARG A 117 16.73 -25.89 9.87
N LEU A 118 16.86 -24.57 9.96
CA LEU A 118 17.98 -23.78 9.49
C LEU A 118 18.32 -22.71 10.53
N GLU A 119 19.56 -22.24 10.49
CA GLU A 119 20.07 -21.16 11.34
C GLU A 119 20.78 -20.14 10.47
N THR A 120 20.66 -18.86 10.80
CA THR A 120 21.38 -17.78 10.14
C THR A 120 21.71 -16.66 11.09
N GLN A 121 22.74 -15.88 10.76
CA GLN A 121 23.15 -14.71 11.51
C GLN A 121 23.66 -13.60 10.60
N VAL A 122 23.40 -12.36 10.98
CA VAL A 122 23.91 -11.15 10.30
C VAL A 122 24.39 -10.12 11.34
N GLU A 123 25.31 -9.24 10.96
CA GLU A 123 25.80 -8.20 11.86
C GLU A 123 24.85 -6.99 11.90
N GLU A 124 24.92 -6.21 12.98
CA GLU A 124 24.18 -4.95 13.09
C GLU A 124 24.52 -4.02 11.92
N GLY A 125 23.49 -3.54 11.24
CA GLY A 125 23.57 -2.76 10.00
C GLY A 125 23.31 -3.56 8.73
N ASP A 126 23.48 -4.89 8.76
CA ASP A 126 23.26 -5.75 7.59
C ASP A 126 21.78 -6.12 7.42
N MET A 127 21.41 -6.49 6.19
CA MET A 127 20.08 -7.01 5.85
C MET A 127 20.06 -8.54 5.96
N LEU A 128 19.07 -9.06 6.68
CA LEU A 128 18.73 -10.48 6.68
C LEU A 128 17.60 -10.74 5.69
N HIS A 129 17.82 -11.68 4.76
CA HIS A 129 16.80 -12.23 3.88
C HIS A 129 16.60 -13.73 4.17
N ILE A 130 15.34 -14.14 4.33
CA ILE A 130 14.94 -15.55 4.39
C ILE A 130 13.79 -15.77 3.39
N PRO A 131 13.90 -16.72 2.46
CA PRO A 131 15.16 -17.36 2.06
C PRO A 131 16.16 -16.30 1.60
N SER A 132 17.47 -16.61 1.60
CA SER A 132 18.59 -15.69 1.38
C SER A 132 18.72 -15.15 -0.07
N SER A 133 17.59 -14.83 -0.71
CA SER A 133 17.46 -14.33 -2.09
C SER A 133 18.27 -15.11 -3.12
N GLY A 134 17.94 -16.40 -3.29
CA GLY A 134 18.45 -17.21 -4.41
C GLY A 134 17.86 -16.83 -5.78
N VAL A 135 16.80 -16.02 -5.82
CA VAL A 135 16.13 -15.62 -7.08
C VAL A 135 16.77 -14.34 -7.59
N LYS A 136 17.84 -14.48 -8.40
CA LYS A 136 18.25 -13.39 -9.30
C LYS A 136 17.29 -13.42 -10.48
N TYR A 137 16.63 -12.31 -10.76
CA TYR A 137 15.89 -12.16 -12.00
C TYR A 137 16.86 -12.26 -13.18
N GLU A 138 16.72 -13.29 -14.02
CA GLU A 138 17.61 -13.55 -15.16
C GLU A 138 17.29 -12.74 -16.41
N GLY A 139 16.48 -11.66 -16.28
CA GLY A 139 16.30 -10.68 -17.35
C GLY A 139 15.18 -10.97 -18.36
N ALA A 140 14.57 -12.15 -18.35
CA ALA A 140 13.50 -12.51 -19.29
C ALA A 140 12.10 -12.29 -18.70
N SER A 141 11.29 -11.45 -19.36
CA SER A 141 9.90 -11.20 -18.95
C SER A 141 9.02 -12.44 -19.17
N PRO A 142 8.13 -12.81 -18.23
CA PRO A 142 7.28 -13.98 -18.34
C PRO A 142 6.41 -13.98 -19.60
N LYS A 143 6.19 -15.17 -20.17
CA LYS A 143 5.36 -15.35 -21.39
C LYS A 143 4.12 -16.22 -21.17
N SER A 144 3.97 -16.83 -19.99
CA SER A 144 2.79 -17.60 -19.60
C SER A 144 2.29 -17.16 -18.22
N LEU A 145 1.08 -17.58 -17.86
CA LEU A 145 0.50 -17.30 -16.55
C LEU A 145 1.33 -17.94 -15.44
N GLU A 146 1.75 -19.19 -15.63
CA GLU A 146 2.55 -19.96 -14.68
C GLU A 146 3.87 -19.22 -14.38
N ALA A 147 4.62 -18.85 -15.42
CA ALA A 147 5.89 -18.13 -15.26
C ALA A 147 5.70 -16.74 -14.61
N LEU A 148 4.57 -16.07 -14.87
CA LEU A 148 4.26 -14.79 -14.22
C LEU A 148 3.98 -14.98 -12.73
N LEU A 149 3.23 -16.01 -12.35
CA LEU A 149 2.93 -16.32 -10.96
C LEU A 149 4.19 -16.78 -10.21
N GLU A 150 5.04 -17.59 -10.83
CA GLU A 150 6.35 -17.97 -10.27
C GLU A 150 7.24 -16.74 -10.04
N LEU A 151 7.32 -15.82 -11.02
CA LEU A 151 8.05 -14.57 -10.85
C LEU A 151 7.46 -13.74 -9.71
N ALA A 152 6.13 -13.65 -9.62
CA ALA A 152 5.45 -12.91 -8.57
C ALA A 152 5.74 -13.46 -7.17
N GLU A 153 5.72 -14.78 -7.02
CA GLU A 153 6.06 -15.47 -5.77
C GLU A 153 7.54 -15.33 -5.41
N GLY A 154 8.42 -15.25 -6.41
CA GLY A 154 9.86 -15.03 -6.27
C GLY A 154 10.28 -13.60 -5.92
N CYS A 155 9.37 -12.62 -6.01
CA CYS A 155 9.70 -11.21 -5.83
C CYS A 155 10.17 -10.93 -4.39
N PRO A 156 11.26 -10.15 -4.19
CA PRO A 156 11.73 -9.78 -2.86
C PRO A 156 10.85 -8.73 -2.15
N ALA A 157 9.96 -8.07 -2.89
CA ALA A 157 8.92 -7.19 -2.34
C ALA A 157 7.61 -7.93 -2.12
N GLU A 158 6.71 -7.33 -1.34
CA GLU A 158 5.30 -7.70 -1.42
C GLU A 158 4.74 -7.12 -2.71
N ILE A 159 4.08 -7.93 -3.52
CA ILE A 159 3.48 -7.46 -4.76
C ILE A 159 2.06 -7.94 -4.95
N GLY A 160 1.32 -7.23 -5.78
CA GLY A 160 0.06 -7.68 -6.31
C GLY A 160 -0.31 -6.96 -7.59
N PHE A 161 -1.19 -7.59 -8.35
CA PHE A 161 -1.70 -7.06 -9.59
C PHE A 161 -3.08 -7.61 -9.93
N PHE A 162 -3.78 -6.84 -10.73
CA PHE A 162 -4.94 -7.27 -11.48
C PHE A 162 -4.81 -6.72 -12.89
N GLY A 163 -5.06 -7.55 -13.89
CA GLY A 163 -5.02 -7.18 -15.29
C GLY A 163 -6.19 -7.79 -16.04
N LYS A 164 -6.67 -7.09 -17.05
CA LYS A 164 -7.79 -7.51 -17.89
C LYS A 164 -7.56 -7.14 -19.35
N ASN A 165 -7.81 -8.09 -20.25
CA ASN A 165 -8.02 -7.81 -21.64
C ASN A 165 -9.47 -7.34 -21.82
N LEU A 166 -9.64 -6.08 -22.19
CA LEU A 166 -10.94 -5.43 -22.27
C LEU A 166 -11.73 -5.85 -23.51
N THR A 167 -11.06 -6.47 -24.49
CA THR A 167 -11.71 -7.02 -25.69
C THR A 167 -12.22 -8.43 -25.46
N THR A 168 -11.45 -9.29 -24.78
CA THR A 168 -11.81 -10.71 -24.59
C THR A 168 -12.44 -11.00 -23.22
N GLY A 169 -12.27 -10.10 -22.26
CA GLY A 169 -12.66 -10.31 -20.87
C GLY A 169 -11.70 -11.16 -20.05
N GLN A 170 -10.61 -11.69 -20.65
CA GLN A 170 -9.60 -12.47 -19.95
C GLN A 170 -8.96 -11.65 -18.83
N THR A 171 -8.67 -12.28 -17.69
CA THR A 171 -8.01 -11.65 -16.54
C THR A 171 -6.74 -12.38 -16.13
N VAL A 172 -5.88 -11.66 -15.41
CA VAL A 172 -4.70 -12.20 -14.71
C VAL A 172 -4.58 -11.50 -13.36
N GLU A 173 -4.30 -12.24 -12.29
CA GLU A 173 -4.38 -11.69 -10.94
C GLU A 173 -3.44 -12.37 -9.94
N PHE A 174 -2.93 -11.57 -8.99
CA PHE A 174 -2.15 -12.02 -7.85
C PHE A 174 -2.34 -11.01 -6.71
N LEU A 175 -2.91 -11.46 -5.58
CA LEU A 175 -3.33 -10.57 -4.48
C LEU A 175 -4.09 -9.30 -4.96
N PRO A 176 -5.08 -9.43 -5.85
CA PRO A 176 -5.67 -8.30 -6.57
C PRO A 176 -6.44 -7.33 -5.68
N ASP A 177 -6.98 -7.83 -4.56
CA ASP A 177 -7.85 -7.10 -3.63
C ASP A 177 -7.13 -6.64 -2.36
N GLN A 178 -5.84 -6.99 -2.20
CA GLN A 178 -5.05 -6.57 -1.05
C GLN A 178 -4.94 -5.04 -1.02
N PRO A 179 -5.30 -4.39 0.11
CA PRO A 179 -5.16 -2.95 0.25
C PRO A 179 -3.70 -2.55 0.38
N VAL A 180 -3.31 -1.56 -0.42
CA VAL A 180 -1.97 -0.94 -0.38
C VAL A 180 -2.09 0.55 -0.59
N CYS A 181 -1.06 1.30 -0.19
CA CYS A 181 -1.01 2.71 -0.52
C CYS A 181 -0.81 2.86 -2.04
N LEU A 182 -1.62 3.72 -2.67
CA LEU A 182 -1.60 3.91 -4.12
C LEU A 182 -0.65 5.03 -4.57
N ALA A 183 -0.05 5.77 -3.62
CA ALA A 183 0.72 6.99 -3.86
C ALA A 183 0.10 7.85 -4.97
N SER A 184 0.92 8.26 -5.96
CA SER A 184 0.51 9.16 -7.03
C SER A 184 -0.43 8.52 -8.07
N ILE A 185 -0.79 7.24 -7.97
CA ILE A 185 -1.83 6.65 -8.81
C ILE A 185 -3.17 7.35 -8.55
N VAL A 186 -3.46 7.76 -7.30
CA VAL A 186 -4.73 8.41 -6.94
C VAL A 186 -4.99 9.73 -7.64
N LYS A 187 -3.96 10.36 -8.22
CA LYS A 187 -4.06 11.62 -8.98
C LYS A 187 -4.98 11.50 -10.21
N ILE A 188 -5.30 10.28 -10.65
CA ILE A 188 -6.34 10.04 -11.67
C ILE A 188 -7.71 10.57 -11.22
N PHE A 189 -8.02 10.55 -9.93
CA PHE A 189 -9.28 11.07 -9.40
C PHE A 189 -9.29 12.61 -9.36
N THR A 190 -8.15 13.26 -9.05
CA THR A 190 -8.01 14.72 -9.21
C THR A 190 -8.22 15.13 -10.67
N LEU A 191 -7.60 14.40 -11.61
CA LEU A 191 -7.78 14.65 -13.04
C LEU A 191 -9.25 14.50 -13.46
N LEU A 192 -9.92 13.44 -13.01
CA LEU A 192 -11.34 13.22 -13.30
C LEU A 192 -12.21 14.37 -12.78
N GLU A 193 -12.00 14.82 -11.55
CA GLU A 193 -12.79 15.94 -11.00
C GLU A 193 -12.51 17.26 -11.73
N VAL A 194 -11.27 17.53 -12.13
CA VAL A 194 -10.93 18.69 -12.98
C VAL A 194 -11.73 18.64 -14.27
N MET A 195 -11.71 17.51 -14.99
CA MET A 195 -12.46 17.37 -16.25
C MET A 195 -13.97 17.43 -16.02
N HIS A 196 -14.47 16.91 -14.91
CA HIS A 196 -15.87 16.99 -14.55
C HIS A 196 -16.34 18.44 -14.34
N GLN A 197 -15.55 19.27 -13.66
CA GLN A 197 -15.90 20.68 -13.46
C GLN A 197 -15.74 21.52 -14.75
N VAL A 198 -14.77 21.19 -15.61
CA VAL A 198 -14.65 21.78 -16.95
C VAL A 198 -15.88 21.46 -17.79
N ASP A 199 -16.31 20.19 -17.79
CA ASP A 199 -17.50 19.72 -18.51
C ASP A 199 -18.77 20.47 -18.07
N GLN A 200 -18.88 20.76 -16.77
CA GLN A 200 -19.96 21.55 -16.17
C GLN A 200 -19.85 23.06 -16.41
N GLY A 201 -18.77 23.56 -17.02
CA GLY A 201 -18.52 24.99 -17.20
C GLY A 201 -18.24 25.75 -15.90
N LYS A 202 -17.85 25.06 -14.82
CA LYS A 202 -17.51 25.69 -13.53
C LYS A 202 -16.11 26.26 -13.50
N ILE A 203 -15.21 25.67 -14.29
CA ILE A 203 -13.82 26.07 -14.46
C ILE A 203 -13.46 25.93 -15.95
N GLU A 204 -12.47 26.67 -16.43
CA GLU A 204 -11.92 26.50 -17.78
C GLU A 204 -10.50 25.96 -17.72
N LEU A 205 -10.08 25.19 -18.72
CA LEU A 205 -8.69 24.71 -18.80
C LEU A 205 -7.67 25.86 -18.94
N SER A 206 -8.10 26.98 -19.50
CA SER A 206 -7.35 28.24 -19.60
C SER A 206 -7.33 29.06 -18.31
N ASP A 207 -8.11 28.69 -17.29
CA ASP A 207 -8.09 29.40 -16.01
C ASP A 207 -6.69 29.37 -15.41
N SER A 208 -6.32 30.47 -14.76
CA SER A 208 -5.03 30.61 -14.10
C SER A 208 -5.01 29.91 -12.75
N ILE A 209 -3.91 29.23 -12.44
CA ILE A 209 -3.63 28.62 -11.14
C ILE A 209 -2.18 28.88 -10.74
N THR A 210 -1.96 29.13 -9.44
CA THR A 210 -0.63 29.37 -8.88
C THR A 210 -0.09 28.13 -8.19
N LEU A 211 1.11 27.73 -8.58
CA LEU A 211 1.87 26.62 -8.00
C LEU A 211 2.95 27.18 -7.07
N ALA A 212 2.76 26.98 -5.76
CA ALA A 212 3.67 27.47 -4.72
C ALA A 212 4.78 26.45 -4.42
N TYR A 213 5.86 26.49 -5.19
CA TYR A 213 7.06 25.70 -4.88
C TYR A 213 7.87 26.39 -3.77
N GLU A 214 8.69 25.65 -3.02
CA GLU A 214 9.42 26.15 -1.84
C GLU A 214 10.18 27.48 -2.03
N ARG A 215 10.68 27.74 -3.25
CA ARG A 215 11.51 28.92 -3.56
C ARG A 215 10.93 29.82 -4.63
N LYS A 216 9.75 29.50 -5.17
CA LYS A 216 9.11 30.29 -6.23
C LYS A 216 7.64 29.95 -6.38
N GLU A 217 6.88 30.95 -6.76
CA GLU A 217 5.53 30.74 -7.30
C GLU A 217 5.59 30.71 -8.83
N VAL A 218 4.84 29.79 -9.42
CA VAL A 218 4.66 29.70 -10.87
C VAL A 218 3.18 29.76 -11.15
N THR A 219 2.75 30.80 -11.86
CA THR A 219 1.39 30.87 -12.39
C THR A 219 1.35 30.23 -13.76
N CYS A 220 0.41 29.31 -13.96
CA CYS A 220 0.19 28.56 -15.19
C CYS A 220 -1.31 28.37 -15.43
N THR A 221 -1.70 27.73 -16.52
CA THR A 221 -3.11 27.33 -16.71
C THR A 221 -3.46 26.05 -15.94
N ILE A 222 -4.75 25.77 -15.75
CA ILE A 222 -5.23 24.49 -15.21
C ILE A 222 -4.77 23.32 -16.10
N GLU A 223 -4.78 23.49 -17.44
CA GLU A 223 -4.26 22.47 -18.36
C GLU A 223 -2.78 22.17 -18.10
N GLU A 224 -1.94 23.20 -17.98
CA GLU A 224 -0.50 23.03 -17.71
C GLU A 224 -0.25 22.40 -16.34
N ALA A 225 -1.06 22.73 -15.33
CA ALA A 225 -0.99 22.09 -14.02
C ALA A 225 -1.38 20.60 -14.10
N ALA A 226 -2.45 20.26 -14.82
CA ALA A 226 -2.88 18.87 -15.02
C ALA A 226 -1.83 18.06 -15.78
N ASP A 227 -1.21 18.65 -16.80
CA ASP A 227 -0.11 18.06 -17.55
C ASP A 227 1.11 17.79 -16.67
N ARG A 228 1.47 18.72 -15.76
CA ARG A 228 2.56 18.50 -14.79
C ARG A 228 2.21 17.39 -13.79
N MET A 229 0.97 17.38 -13.29
CA MET A 229 0.47 16.39 -12.35
C MET A 229 0.49 14.96 -12.95
N VAL A 230 0.09 14.80 -14.20
CA VAL A 230 0.03 13.48 -14.87
C VAL A 230 1.37 13.09 -15.48
N GLY A 231 2.00 14.02 -16.19
CA GLY A 231 3.25 13.81 -16.92
C GLY A 231 4.45 13.59 -16.00
N LYS A 232 4.61 14.49 -15.02
CA LYS A 232 5.77 14.52 -14.12
C LYS A 232 5.45 14.10 -12.68
N SER A 233 4.19 13.74 -12.39
CA SER A 233 3.74 13.42 -11.04
C SER A 233 3.92 14.55 -10.03
N ASP A 234 3.86 15.81 -10.48
CA ASP A 234 4.12 17.00 -9.66
C ASP A 234 3.14 17.10 -8.47
N ASN A 235 3.66 17.12 -7.24
CA ASN A 235 2.84 17.21 -6.01
C ASN A 235 2.26 18.61 -5.81
N ILE A 236 3.01 19.68 -6.11
CA ILE A 236 2.51 21.05 -5.94
C ILE A 236 1.36 21.32 -6.90
N ALA A 237 1.45 20.82 -8.15
CA ALA A 237 0.33 20.86 -9.08
C ALA A 237 -0.87 20.04 -8.59
N THR A 238 -0.63 18.89 -7.96
CA THR A 238 -1.69 18.06 -7.38
C THR A 238 -2.42 18.79 -6.27
N ASP A 239 -1.68 19.38 -5.33
CA ASP A 239 -2.23 20.08 -4.17
C ASP A 239 -3.04 21.30 -4.62
N ALA A 240 -2.50 22.10 -5.55
CA ALA A 240 -3.19 23.27 -6.08
C ALA A 240 -4.49 22.89 -6.82
N LEU A 241 -4.44 21.88 -7.69
CA LEU A 241 -5.64 21.41 -8.41
C LEU A 241 -6.68 20.82 -7.44
N SER A 242 -6.23 20.03 -6.46
CA SER A 242 -7.12 19.37 -5.50
C SER A 242 -7.78 20.38 -4.56
N ALA A 243 -7.05 21.42 -4.15
CA ALA A 243 -7.63 22.56 -3.44
C ALA A 243 -8.63 23.35 -4.31
N ARG A 244 -8.32 23.53 -5.61
CA ARG A 244 -9.18 24.28 -6.55
C ARG A 244 -10.51 23.58 -6.84
N VAL A 245 -10.52 22.24 -6.90
CA VAL A 245 -11.73 21.46 -7.21
C VAL A 245 -12.40 20.86 -5.97
N GLY A 246 -11.66 20.71 -4.87
CA GLY A 246 -12.13 20.28 -3.55
C GLY A 246 -11.91 18.78 -3.28
N HIS A 247 -11.17 18.45 -2.21
CA HIS A 247 -10.91 17.07 -1.78
C HIS A 247 -12.17 16.26 -1.52
N ASP A 248 -13.22 16.85 -0.93
CA ASP A 248 -14.50 16.16 -0.69
C ASP A 248 -15.21 15.69 -1.97
N ARG A 249 -14.97 16.37 -3.10
CA ARG A 249 -15.52 15.94 -4.40
C ARG A 249 -14.70 14.79 -4.95
N ILE A 250 -13.37 14.94 -4.95
CA ILE A 250 -12.43 13.89 -5.38
C ILE A 250 -12.65 12.59 -4.60
N ASN A 251 -12.83 12.69 -3.28
CA ASN A 251 -13.00 11.54 -2.40
C ASN A 251 -14.36 10.84 -2.54
N ARG A 252 -15.38 11.49 -3.12
CA ARG A 252 -16.67 10.87 -3.43
C ARG A 252 -16.66 10.10 -4.75
N LEU A 253 -15.73 10.41 -5.66
CA LEU A 253 -15.69 9.79 -6.99
C LEU A 253 -15.67 8.26 -6.95
N PRO A 254 -14.85 7.56 -6.12
CA PRO A 254 -14.90 6.10 -6.06
C PRO A 254 -16.29 5.55 -5.78
N GLU A 255 -17.05 6.17 -4.86
CA GLU A 255 -18.41 5.76 -4.51
C GLU A 255 -19.40 6.09 -5.63
N GLU A 256 -19.33 7.31 -6.20
CA GLU A 256 -20.18 7.76 -7.30
C GLU A 256 -20.00 6.88 -8.56
N LEU A 257 -18.77 6.43 -8.82
CA LEU A 257 -18.41 5.48 -9.88
C LEU A 257 -18.71 4.03 -9.53
N ARG A 258 -19.17 3.75 -8.31
CA ARG A 258 -19.44 2.40 -7.78
C ARG A 258 -18.21 1.48 -7.85
N ILE A 259 -17.03 2.04 -7.60
CA ILE A 259 -15.78 1.29 -7.53
C ILE A 259 -15.54 0.82 -6.10
N THR A 260 -15.58 -0.49 -5.90
CA THR A 260 -15.22 -1.12 -4.62
C THR A 260 -13.71 -1.26 -4.47
N GLY A 261 -13.23 -1.42 -3.23
CA GLY A 261 -11.81 -1.68 -2.97
C GLY A 261 -10.91 -0.44 -3.09
N LEU A 262 -11.48 0.76 -2.98
CA LEU A 262 -10.78 2.04 -2.89
C LEU A 262 -11.20 2.78 -1.62
N SER A 263 -10.25 3.45 -0.97
CA SER A 263 -10.51 4.22 0.24
C SER A 263 -11.53 5.34 0.00
N ARG A 264 -12.37 5.60 1.01
CA ARG A 264 -13.24 6.78 1.05
C ARG A 264 -12.46 8.09 1.15
N THR A 265 -11.18 8.01 1.49
CA THR A 265 -10.24 9.14 1.49
C THR A 265 -9.13 8.83 0.50
N ILE A 266 -9.49 8.68 -0.79
CA ILE A 266 -8.55 8.28 -1.85
C ILE A 266 -7.46 9.33 -2.08
N LEU A 267 -7.79 10.60 -1.92
CA LEU A 267 -6.86 11.71 -1.91
C LEU A 267 -7.01 12.46 -0.56
N PRO A 268 -6.20 12.11 0.44
CA PRO A 268 -6.22 12.81 1.72
C PRO A 268 -5.70 14.24 1.61
N GLU A 269 -6.16 15.09 2.52
CA GLU A 269 -5.57 16.41 2.76
C GLU A 269 -4.09 16.28 3.18
N PRO A 270 -3.25 17.30 2.91
CA PRO A 270 -1.84 17.28 3.30
C PRO A 270 -1.64 16.97 4.79
N GLY A 271 -0.68 16.09 5.11
CA GLY A 271 -0.35 15.67 6.49
C GLY A 271 -1.01 14.36 6.93
N VAL A 272 -2.17 13.99 6.37
CA VAL A 272 -2.89 12.77 6.77
C VAL A 272 -2.18 11.50 6.29
N LEU A 273 -1.58 11.54 5.09
CA LEU A 273 -0.85 10.39 4.56
C LEU A 273 0.38 10.09 5.42
N GLU A 274 1.09 11.11 5.86
CA GLU A 274 2.28 11.02 6.69
C GLU A 274 1.98 10.30 8.01
N ASP A 275 0.85 10.64 8.67
CA ASP A 275 0.38 9.98 9.88
C ASP A 275 0.03 8.50 9.64
N VAL A 276 -0.54 8.19 8.47
CA VAL A 276 -0.85 6.82 8.06
C VAL A 276 0.45 6.03 7.85
N LEU A 277 1.42 6.61 7.15
CA LEU A 277 2.71 5.97 6.85
C LEU A 277 3.53 5.74 8.12
N ASP A 278 3.55 6.69 9.06
CA ASP A 278 4.23 6.53 10.35
C ASP A 278 3.68 5.35 11.17
N LYS A 279 2.39 5.02 11.01
CA LYS A 279 1.78 3.82 11.59
C LYS A 279 2.02 2.58 10.75
N ARG A 280 2.00 2.71 9.41
CA ARG A 280 2.14 1.61 8.45
C ARG A 280 3.48 0.90 8.59
N VAL A 281 4.57 1.64 8.82
CA VAL A 281 5.93 1.11 9.05
C VAL A 281 5.96 -0.02 10.09
N TYR A 282 5.14 0.10 11.14
CA TYR A 282 5.05 -0.89 12.22
C TYR A 282 3.76 -1.71 12.19
N GLY A 283 2.87 -1.41 11.25
CA GLY A 283 1.57 -2.03 11.11
C GLY A 283 1.66 -3.42 10.50
N LYS A 284 0.55 -4.17 10.59
CA LYS A 284 0.41 -5.47 9.93
C LYS A 284 0.60 -5.31 8.43
N ARG A 285 1.39 -6.18 7.79
CA ARG A 285 1.58 -6.15 6.33
C ARG A 285 0.28 -6.45 5.56
N ILE A 286 -0.54 -7.38 6.07
CA ILE A 286 -1.93 -7.55 5.62
C ILE A 286 -2.82 -6.50 6.26
N LEU A 287 -3.56 -5.80 5.43
CA LEU A 287 -4.58 -4.86 5.87
C LEU A 287 -5.97 -5.49 5.68
N PRO A 288 -6.90 -5.21 6.60
CA PRO A 288 -8.26 -5.72 6.48
C PRO A 288 -8.98 -5.07 5.28
N LEU A 289 -9.83 -5.84 4.61
CA LEU A 289 -10.52 -5.43 3.38
C LEU A 289 -11.67 -4.43 3.62
N ASP A 290 -12.20 -4.38 4.83
CA ASP A 290 -13.38 -3.60 5.21
C ASP A 290 -13.06 -2.18 5.72
N ASN A 291 -11.79 -1.90 6.05
CA ASN A 291 -11.36 -0.60 6.56
C ASN A 291 -10.06 -0.10 5.88
N LEU A 292 -10.22 0.45 4.68
CA LEU A 292 -9.12 0.97 3.87
C LEU A 292 -8.58 2.27 4.46
N LEU A 293 -7.27 2.32 4.67
CA LEU A 293 -6.56 3.52 5.13
C LEU A 293 -6.66 4.66 4.08
N PRO A 294 -6.48 5.93 4.47
CA PRO A 294 -6.36 7.03 3.51
C PRO A 294 -5.32 6.76 2.43
N GLN A 295 -5.62 7.15 1.19
CA GLN A 295 -4.83 6.89 -0.03
C GLN A 295 -4.60 5.40 -0.37
N HIS A 296 -5.31 4.48 0.28
CA HIS A 296 -5.19 3.06 -0.04
C HIS A 296 -6.26 2.58 -1.00
N GLY A 297 -5.97 1.47 -1.67
CA GLY A 297 -6.91 0.73 -2.50
C GLY A 297 -6.31 -0.56 -2.99
N SER A 298 -7.01 -1.20 -3.91
CA SER A 298 -6.66 -2.50 -4.50
C SER A 298 -6.35 -2.37 -5.98
N ALA A 299 -5.55 -3.30 -6.52
CA ALA A 299 -5.29 -3.36 -7.94
C ALA A 299 -6.58 -3.52 -8.75
N ARG A 300 -7.52 -4.36 -8.27
CA ARG A 300 -8.82 -4.57 -8.91
C ARG A 300 -9.67 -3.29 -8.94
N GLY A 301 -9.74 -2.57 -7.82
CA GLY A 301 -10.47 -1.30 -7.75
C GLY A 301 -9.90 -0.26 -8.73
N VAL A 302 -8.57 -0.15 -8.82
CA VAL A 302 -7.94 0.78 -9.78
C VAL A 302 -8.19 0.34 -11.23
N VAL A 303 -8.12 -0.94 -11.56
CA VAL A 303 -8.46 -1.42 -12.91
C VAL A 303 -9.90 -1.11 -13.28
N ARG A 304 -10.84 -1.19 -12.32
CA ARG A 304 -12.23 -0.83 -12.59
C ARG A 304 -12.39 0.61 -13.07
N TYR A 305 -11.57 1.55 -12.59
CA TYR A 305 -11.51 2.91 -13.13
C TYR A 305 -11.15 2.92 -14.62
N PHE A 306 -10.15 2.14 -15.03
CA PHE A 306 -9.71 2.07 -16.43
C PHE A 306 -10.66 1.27 -17.33
N GLU A 307 -11.41 0.31 -16.77
CA GLU A 307 -12.53 -0.31 -17.48
C GLU A 307 -13.59 0.73 -17.85
N LEU A 308 -14.01 1.55 -16.88
CA LEU A 308 -14.97 2.64 -17.10
C LEU A 308 -14.42 3.69 -18.08
N LEU A 309 -13.13 4.04 -17.98
CA LEU A 309 -12.49 4.95 -18.94
C LEU A 309 -12.56 4.39 -20.36
N ASN A 310 -12.26 3.11 -20.54
CA ASN A 310 -12.26 2.47 -21.85
C ASN A 310 -13.67 2.29 -22.43
N SER A 311 -14.67 1.97 -21.59
CA SER A 311 -16.07 1.91 -22.01
C SER A 311 -16.72 3.29 -22.16
N ARG A 312 -15.99 4.37 -21.85
CA ARG A 312 -16.45 5.77 -21.88
C ARG A 312 -17.57 6.05 -20.86
N GLU A 313 -17.52 5.36 -19.72
CA GLU A 313 -18.52 5.33 -18.65
C GLU A 313 -17.97 5.87 -17.31
N LEU A 314 -16.89 6.68 -17.28
CA LEU A 314 -16.49 7.33 -16.02
C LEU A 314 -17.65 8.16 -15.46
N ILE A 315 -17.94 9.31 -16.08
CA ILE A 315 -19.11 10.13 -15.72
C ILE A 315 -19.96 10.36 -16.97
N SER A 316 -19.30 10.63 -18.09
CA SER A 316 -19.89 10.73 -19.41
C SER A 316 -18.86 10.33 -20.46
N GLU A 317 -19.31 10.14 -21.70
CA GLU A 317 -18.42 9.90 -22.82
C GLU A 317 -17.41 11.04 -23.01
N ARG A 318 -17.87 12.29 -22.94
CA ARG A 318 -17.04 13.48 -23.12
C ARG A 318 -15.94 13.59 -22.06
N ILE A 319 -16.28 13.34 -20.79
CA ILE A 319 -15.32 13.37 -19.68
C ILE A 319 -14.29 12.25 -19.84
N SER A 320 -14.75 11.05 -20.25
CA SER A 320 -13.85 9.92 -20.50
C SER A 320 -12.84 10.23 -21.60
N ASP A 321 -13.28 10.85 -22.69
CA ASP A 321 -12.39 11.27 -23.78
C ASP A 321 -11.38 12.34 -23.33
N GLN A 322 -11.81 13.31 -22.52
CA GLN A 322 -10.93 14.34 -21.97
C GLN A 322 -9.83 13.74 -21.07
N VAL A 323 -10.21 12.83 -20.17
CA VAL A 323 -9.26 12.11 -19.30
C VAL A 323 -8.29 11.26 -20.14
N ALA A 324 -8.80 10.49 -21.10
CA ALA A 324 -7.98 9.68 -22.00
C ALA A 324 -7.00 10.55 -22.80
N GLY A 325 -7.44 11.71 -23.30
CA GLY A 325 -6.61 12.65 -24.03
C GLY A 325 -5.42 13.17 -23.23
N VAL A 326 -5.58 13.41 -21.92
CA VAL A 326 -4.44 13.77 -21.06
C VAL A 326 -3.48 12.60 -20.90
N PHE A 327 -3.95 11.35 -20.77
CA PHE A 327 -3.05 10.21 -20.73
C PHE A 327 -2.29 9.99 -22.05
N ASP A 328 -2.94 10.22 -23.20
CA ASP A 328 -2.32 10.09 -24.51
C ASP A 328 -1.22 11.14 -24.75
N LYS A 329 -1.35 12.34 -24.17
CA LYS A 329 -0.28 13.37 -24.15
C LYS A 329 0.93 12.94 -23.32
N HIS A 330 0.76 12.04 -22.33
CA HIS A 330 1.77 11.68 -21.33
C HIS A 330 1.99 10.16 -21.24
N PRO A 331 2.41 9.49 -22.34
CA PRO A 331 2.51 8.04 -22.38
C PRO A 331 3.43 7.48 -21.29
N LYS A 332 3.11 6.28 -20.81
CA LYS A 332 3.80 5.60 -19.71
C LYS A 332 4.38 4.25 -20.17
N PRO A 333 5.70 4.15 -20.38
CA PRO A 333 6.35 2.94 -20.87
C PRO A 333 6.66 1.95 -19.73
N PHE A 334 5.67 1.61 -18.90
CA PHE A 334 5.89 0.73 -17.74
C PHE A 334 5.75 -0.78 -18.01
N ALA A 335 5.46 -1.16 -19.26
CA ALA A 335 5.61 -2.52 -19.79
C ALA A 335 6.42 -2.48 -21.11
N PRO A 336 7.70 -2.04 -21.05
CA PRO A 336 8.45 -1.67 -22.25
C PRO A 336 8.82 -2.85 -23.16
N GLY A 337 8.92 -4.07 -22.61
CA GLY A 337 9.27 -5.27 -23.38
C GLY A 337 8.07 -5.98 -24.00
N ALA A 338 6.85 -5.70 -23.53
CA ALA A 338 5.64 -6.37 -23.98
C ALA A 338 4.62 -5.45 -24.70
N THR A 339 4.69 -4.13 -24.49
CA THR A 339 3.78 -3.20 -25.16
C THR A 339 4.09 -3.13 -26.65
N PRO A 340 3.16 -3.48 -27.56
CA PRO A 340 3.43 -3.40 -28.99
C PRO A 340 3.72 -1.94 -29.42
N PRO A 341 4.65 -1.67 -30.35
CA PRO A 341 5.08 -0.31 -30.69
C PRO A 341 3.97 0.63 -31.21
N HIS A 342 2.89 0.06 -31.74
CA HIS A 342 1.75 0.81 -32.29
C HIS A 342 0.59 0.95 -31.29
N PHE A 343 0.75 0.46 -30.06
CA PHE A 343 -0.24 0.65 -29.01
C PHE A 343 0.07 1.94 -28.24
N ALA A 344 -0.97 2.70 -27.91
CA ALA A 344 -0.88 3.79 -26.95
C ALA A 344 -0.87 3.20 -25.54
N SER A 345 0.02 3.66 -24.67
CA SER A 345 0.10 3.25 -23.26
C SER A 345 -0.06 4.49 -22.37
N GLY A 346 -1.26 4.66 -21.82
CA GLY A 346 -1.63 5.80 -20.99
C GLY A 346 -1.98 5.37 -19.57
N GLY A 347 -1.75 6.24 -18.59
CA GLY A 347 -2.13 5.97 -17.20
C GLY A 347 -1.26 6.73 -16.19
N LYS A 348 -1.09 6.14 -15.00
CA LYS A 348 -0.43 6.81 -13.89
C LYS A 348 0.43 5.86 -13.07
N GLY A 349 1.67 6.26 -12.82
CA GLY A 349 2.55 5.63 -11.84
C GLY A 349 2.44 6.26 -10.45
N GLY A 350 2.84 5.50 -9.45
CA GLY A 350 2.99 5.89 -8.07
C GLY A 350 4.32 5.36 -7.53
N SER A 351 5.05 6.22 -6.83
CA SER A 351 6.20 5.80 -6.04
C SER A 351 6.24 6.66 -4.79
N LEU A 352 6.60 6.04 -3.68
CA LEU A 352 6.73 6.69 -2.40
C LEU A 352 7.83 6.02 -1.61
N SER A 353 8.70 6.84 -1.01
CA SER A 353 9.67 6.40 -0.01
C SER A 353 9.44 7.19 1.26
N TRP A 354 9.16 6.48 2.34
CA TRP A 354 8.94 7.04 3.66
C TRP A 354 10.09 6.62 4.58
N LYS A 355 10.95 7.57 4.88
CA LYS A 355 12.12 7.36 5.74
C LYS A 355 11.99 8.23 6.98
N ARG A 356 12.27 7.64 8.13
CA ARG A 356 12.30 8.30 9.44
C ARG A 356 13.63 7.95 10.10
N PRO A 357 14.42 8.93 10.56
CA PRO A 357 15.68 8.64 11.25
C PRO A 357 15.44 7.67 12.42
N GLY A 358 16.22 6.59 12.47
CA GLY A 358 16.12 5.58 13.53
C GLY A 358 14.84 4.72 13.48
N ARG A 359 14.14 4.66 12.35
CA ARG A 359 12.97 3.79 12.14
C ARG A 359 13.11 2.99 10.84
N GLN A 360 12.33 1.93 10.73
CA GLN A 360 12.23 1.14 9.49
C GLN A 360 11.68 1.97 8.34
N GLN A 361 12.13 1.67 7.13
CA GLN A 361 11.71 2.39 5.93
C GLN A 361 10.49 1.71 5.32
N TYR A 362 9.55 2.51 4.82
CA TYR A 362 8.50 2.05 3.94
C TYR A 362 8.81 2.55 2.53
N ASN A 363 8.68 1.67 1.55
CA ASN A 363 8.73 2.05 0.14
C ASN A 363 7.60 1.35 -0.60
N MET A 364 7.09 2.02 -1.62
CA MET A 364 6.11 1.46 -2.52
C MET A 364 6.35 2.01 -3.93
N THR A 365 6.14 1.14 -4.91
CA THR A 365 6.18 1.48 -6.34
C THR A 365 5.07 0.72 -7.04
N GLY A 366 4.36 1.37 -7.95
CA GLY A 366 3.29 0.75 -8.71
C GLY A 366 2.80 1.65 -9.83
N TRP A 367 1.89 1.13 -10.65
CA TRP A 367 1.25 1.88 -11.71
C TRP A 367 -0.01 1.20 -12.18
N ALA A 368 -0.88 2.00 -12.80
CA ALA A 368 -2.02 1.52 -13.54
C ALA A 368 -2.01 2.08 -14.95
N LEU A 369 -2.25 1.20 -15.92
CA LEU A 369 -2.18 1.50 -17.35
C LEU A 369 -3.46 1.07 -18.06
N LEU A 370 -3.79 1.81 -19.11
CA LEU A 370 -4.66 1.40 -20.20
C LEU A 370 -3.81 1.42 -21.48
N ILE A 371 -3.61 0.24 -22.05
CA ILE A 371 -2.83 0.03 -23.27
C ILE A 371 -3.80 -0.33 -24.40
N ARG A 372 -3.82 0.49 -25.46
CA ARG A 372 -4.82 0.43 -26.54
C ARG A 372 -4.16 0.31 -27.90
N GLY A 373 -4.55 -0.71 -28.66
CA GLY A 373 -4.34 -0.83 -30.10
C GLY A 373 -5.62 -0.56 -30.87
N GLN A 374 -5.64 -0.89 -32.18
CA GLN A 374 -6.80 -0.63 -33.04
C GLN A 374 -8.05 -1.46 -32.67
N SER A 375 -7.87 -2.72 -32.29
CA SER A 375 -8.97 -3.66 -31.98
C SER A 375 -8.84 -4.33 -30.61
N THR A 376 -7.73 -4.08 -29.91
CA THR A 376 -7.41 -4.72 -28.63
C THR A 376 -7.08 -3.65 -27.61
N ALA A 377 -7.65 -3.76 -26.41
CA ALA A 377 -7.26 -2.97 -25.26
C ALA A 377 -6.99 -3.89 -24.06
N VAL A 378 -5.94 -3.58 -23.31
CA VAL A 378 -5.63 -4.23 -22.04
C VAL A 378 -5.44 -3.16 -20.98
N THR A 379 -5.85 -3.46 -19.76
CA THR A 379 -5.58 -2.61 -18.61
C THR A 379 -5.05 -3.45 -17.47
N PHE A 380 -4.19 -2.88 -16.65
CA PHE A 380 -3.78 -3.50 -15.41
C PHE A 380 -3.38 -2.46 -14.38
N CYS A 381 -3.40 -2.87 -13.12
CA CYS A 381 -2.77 -2.18 -12.02
C CYS A 381 -1.81 -3.16 -11.35
N PHE A 382 -0.59 -2.70 -11.09
CA PHE A 382 0.42 -3.41 -10.33
C PHE A 382 0.89 -2.52 -9.17
N TRP A 383 1.19 -3.15 -8.05
CA TRP A 383 1.80 -2.50 -6.90
C TRP A 383 2.86 -3.41 -6.29
N SER A 384 3.83 -2.76 -5.65
CA SER A 384 4.82 -3.36 -4.78
C SER A 384 4.96 -2.52 -3.52
N GLU A 385 5.09 -3.18 -2.38
CA GLU A 385 5.48 -2.56 -1.11
C GLU A 385 6.73 -3.27 -0.56
N TRP A 386 7.58 -2.51 0.14
CA TRP A 386 8.69 -3.02 0.94
C TRP A 386 9.75 -3.81 0.14
N PHE A 387 10.19 -3.28 -0.99
CA PHE A 387 11.45 -3.76 -1.54
C PHE A 387 12.56 -3.65 -0.48
N PRO A 388 13.52 -4.59 -0.45
CA PRO A 388 14.66 -4.51 0.44
C PRO A 388 15.37 -3.15 0.36
N GLU A 389 15.83 -2.65 1.50
CA GLU A 389 16.43 -1.31 1.62
C GLU A 389 17.75 -1.19 0.87
N ASP A 390 18.49 -2.30 0.77
CA ASP A 390 19.77 -2.44 0.10
C ASP A 390 19.66 -2.63 -1.42
N MET A 391 18.44 -2.88 -1.92
CA MET A 391 18.17 -3.03 -3.34
C MET A 391 18.19 -1.66 -4.05
N THR A 392 18.88 -1.59 -5.18
CA THR A 392 18.99 -0.37 -5.98
C THR A 392 17.67 -0.04 -6.69
N GLU A 393 17.45 1.24 -7.03
CA GLU A 393 16.27 1.63 -7.81
C GLU A 393 16.23 0.99 -9.21
N GLY A 394 17.40 0.64 -9.77
CA GLY A 394 17.50 -0.11 -11.02
C GLY A 394 16.93 -1.52 -10.89
N GLU A 395 17.37 -2.26 -9.88
CA GLU A 395 16.87 -3.62 -9.63
C GLU A 395 15.37 -3.64 -9.32
N LYS A 396 14.89 -2.70 -8.49
CA LYS A 396 13.44 -2.57 -8.19
C LYS A 396 12.63 -2.35 -9.46
N ARG A 397 13.10 -1.46 -10.33
CA ARG A 397 12.46 -1.17 -11.61
C ARG A 397 12.45 -2.38 -12.53
N ASP A 398 13.55 -3.13 -12.61
CA ASP A 398 13.64 -4.32 -13.48
C ASP A 398 12.63 -5.39 -13.06
N TRP A 399 12.45 -5.63 -11.75
CA TRP A 399 11.38 -6.50 -11.23
C TRP A 399 9.99 -5.99 -11.62
N CYS A 400 9.72 -4.70 -11.42
CA CYS A 400 8.40 -4.15 -11.71
C CYS A 400 8.08 -4.18 -13.22
N HIS A 401 9.07 -3.91 -14.08
CA HIS A 401 8.92 -4.03 -15.54
C HIS A 401 8.72 -5.48 -15.98
N ALA A 402 9.46 -6.44 -15.41
CA ALA A 402 9.31 -7.85 -15.72
C ALA A 402 7.90 -8.35 -15.41
N ILE A 403 7.37 -8.00 -14.24
CA ILE A 403 5.99 -8.33 -13.86
C ILE A 403 4.99 -7.68 -14.82
N SER A 404 5.17 -6.40 -15.14
CA SER A 404 4.26 -5.67 -16.04
C SER A 404 4.28 -6.21 -17.46
N ASP A 405 5.47 -6.54 -17.97
CA ASP A 405 5.62 -7.21 -19.26
C ASP A 405 4.95 -8.58 -19.24
N GLY A 406 5.11 -9.35 -18.16
CA GLY A 406 4.44 -10.64 -18.00
C GLY A 406 2.93 -10.53 -18.04
N ILE A 407 2.35 -9.57 -17.32
CA ILE A 407 0.90 -9.28 -17.34
C ILE A 407 0.45 -8.99 -18.78
N VAL A 408 1.13 -8.11 -19.49
CA VAL A 408 0.78 -7.73 -20.87
C VAL A 408 0.95 -8.90 -21.84
N ASN A 409 2.05 -9.66 -21.73
CA ASN A 409 2.28 -10.84 -22.56
C ASN A 409 1.12 -11.84 -22.42
N VAL A 410 0.74 -12.19 -21.19
CA VAL A 410 -0.36 -13.15 -20.92
C VAL A 410 -1.68 -12.65 -21.50
N LEU A 411 -2.02 -11.37 -21.27
CA LEU A 411 -3.28 -10.78 -21.72
C LEU A 411 -3.37 -10.60 -23.24
N LEU A 412 -2.24 -10.41 -23.94
CA LEU A 412 -2.22 -10.23 -25.40
C LEU A 412 -2.03 -11.53 -26.19
N THR A 413 -1.35 -12.54 -25.63
CA THR A 413 -1.06 -13.80 -26.36
C THR A 413 -2.20 -14.81 -26.34
N SER A 414 -3.07 -14.79 -25.32
CA SER A 414 -4.09 -15.83 -25.15
C SER A 414 -5.32 -15.67 -26.06
N GLY A 415 -5.31 -14.72 -26.99
CA GLY A 415 -6.36 -14.52 -28.01
C GLY A 415 -6.41 -15.57 -29.13
N GLY A 416 -5.61 -16.65 -29.03
CA GLY A 416 -5.43 -17.64 -30.09
C GLY A 416 -5.43 -19.09 -29.61
N ARG A 417 -6.46 -19.52 -28.86
CA ARG A 417 -7.04 -20.89 -28.82
C ARG A 417 -7.91 -21.02 -27.57
N GLY A 418 -9.20 -20.80 -27.74
CA GLY A 418 -10.19 -21.35 -26.82
C GLY A 418 -10.24 -22.87 -27.00
N SER A 419 -9.64 -23.61 -26.08
CA SER A 419 -10.13 -24.94 -25.71
C SER A 419 -10.39 -24.93 -24.22
N SER A 420 -11.65 -24.72 -23.86
CA SER A 420 -12.17 -25.02 -22.54
C SER A 420 -11.94 -26.50 -22.24
N GLN A 421 -10.96 -26.83 -21.42
CA GLN A 421 -11.00 -28.07 -20.66
C GLN A 421 -11.65 -27.75 -19.31
N ARG A 422 -12.98 -27.89 -19.28
CA ARG A 422 -13.66 -28.31 -18.06
C ARG A 422 -13.14 -29.70 -17.74
N LEU A 423 -12.54 -29.87 -16.57
CA LEU A 423 -12.40 -31.17 -15.93
C LEU A 423 -13.82 -31.64 -15.58
N GLU A 424 -14.44 -32.41 -16.48
CA GLU A 424 -15.56 -33.27 -16.12
C GLU A 424 -15.00 -34.49 -15.40
N THR A 425 -15.35 -34.61 -14.12
CA THR A 425 -15.16 -35.79 -13.31
C THR A 425 -16.14 -36.86 -13.80
N ASP A 426 -15.63 -37.87 -14.48
CA ASP A 426 -16.42 -39.04 -14.88
C ASP A 426 -16.52 -40.01 -13.68
N HIS A 427 -17.69 -40.01 -13.05
CA HIS A 427 -18.09 -41.05 -12.11
C HIS A 427 -18.94 -42.07 -12.86
N THR A 428 -18.34 -43.20 -13.23
CA THR A 428 -19.10 -44.47 -13.34
C THR A 428 -18.22 -45.63 -12.94
N ALA A 429 -18.51 -46.18 -11.76
CA ALA A 429 -18.21 -47.57 -11.41
C ALA A 429 -19.19 -48.51 -12.14
N PRO A 430 -18.84 -49.79 -12.24
CA PRO A 430 -19.65 -50.80 -11.55
C PRO A 430 -18.99 -51.35 -10.29
#